data_AF-A0AAD7IAR6-F1
#
_entry.id   AF-A0AAD7IAR6-F1
#
_cell.length_a   1.000
_cell.length_b   1.000
_cell.length_c   1.000
_cell.angle_alpha   90.00
_cell.angle_beta   90.00
_cell.angle_gamma   90.00
#
_symmetry.space_group_name_H-M   'P 1'
#
loop_
_entity.id
_entity.type
_entity.pdbx_description
1 polymer ?
#
loop_
_entity_poly.entity_id
_entity_poly.type
_entity_poly.pdbx_seq_one_letter_code
_entity_poly.pdbx_strand_id
1 'polypeptide(L)'
;MPKAVPLRRSPRKHDEKPKKSKREKEPPLPQIKWAADEGKLIWALITEMERKENRLVLFGREKNEWQNTSGDSKIAVYKRFGGVIMPDLSSKAPNALAKRIKAKAEE
;
A
#
# COMPACT_ATOMS: atom_id res chain seq x y z
N MET A 1 -2.14 -60.92 -25.58
CA MET A 1 -1.98 -60.07 -24.39
C MET A 1 -1.61 -58.66 -24.85
N PRO A 2 -2.38 -57.61 -24.52
CA PRO A 2 -2.16 -56.27 -25.08
C PRO A 2 -0.97 -55.57 -24.42
N LYS A 3 -0.13 -54.94 -25.25
CA LYS A 3 1.03 -54.15 -24.84
C LYS A 3 0.57 -52.82 -24.20
N ALA A 4 1.12 -52.49 -23.04
CA ALA A 4 0.80 -51.27 -22.30
C ALA A 4 1.23 -50.01 -23.06
N VAL A 5 0.31 -49.05 -23.17
CA VAL A 5 0.53 -47.72 -23.75
C VAL A 5 1.29 -46.84 -22.72
N PRO A 6 2.38 -46.14 -23.08
CA PRO A 6 3.01 -45.20 -22.17
C PRO A 6 2.13 -43.95 -22.03
N LEU A 7 1.72 -43.66 -20.78
CA LEU A 7 0.98 -42.48 -20.38
C LEU A 7 1.79 -41.22 -20.72
N ARG A 8 1.44 -40.51 -21.80
CA ARG A 8 1.97 -39.17 -22.09
C ARG A 8 1.65 -38.26 -20.91
N ARG A 9 2.68 -37.79 -20.20
CA ARG A 9 2.53 -36.68 -19.23
C ARG A 9 2.10 -35.43 -20.01
N SER A 10 0.88 -34.96 -19.78
CA SER A 10 0.42 -33.67 -20.26
C SER A 10 1.36 -32.56 -19.75
N PRO A 11 1.70 -31.54 -20.57
CA PRO A 11 2.44 -30.40 -20.07
C PRO A 11 1.60 -29.69 -19.01
N ARG A 12 2.18 -29.43 -17.83
CA ARG A 12 1.58 -28.58 -16.80
C ARG A 12 1.22 -27.27 -17.47
N LYS A 13 -0.08 -26.95 -17.48
CA LYS A 13 -0.57 -25.64 -17.90
C LYS A 13 0.22 -24.60 -17.11
N HIS A 14 0.83 -23.67 -17.85
CA HIS A 14 1.36 -22.45 -17.29
C HIS A 14 0.31 -21.92 -16.31
N ASP A 15 0.69 -21.81 -15.04
CA ASP A 15 -0.09 -21.12 -14.03
C ASP A 15 -0.25 -19.68 -14.54
N GLU A 16 -1.38 -19.43 -15.19
CA GLU A 16 -1.79 -18.12 -15.67
C GLU A 16 -1.92 -17.28 -14.41
N LYS A 17 -0.82 -16.59 -14.05
CA LYS A 17 -0.81 -15.56 -13.02
C LYS A 17 -2.08 -14.73 -13.22
N PRO A 18 -2.90 -14.54 -12.18
CA PRO A 18 -4.19 -13.90 -12.33
C PRO A 18 -3.98 -12.56 -13.01
N LYS A 19 -4.63 -12.41 -14.18
CA LYS A 19 -4.66 -11.18 -14.96
C LYS A 19 -4.98 -10.05 -14.00
N LYS A 20 -4.03 -9.11 -13.82
CA LYS A 20 -4.23 -7.88 -13.05
C LYS A 20 -5.50 -7.24 -13.58
N SER A 21 -6.59 -7.37 -12.81
CA SER A 21 -7.87 -6.75 -13.08
C SER A 21 -7.62 -5.27 -13.32
N LYS A 22 -8.09 -4.80 -14.47
CA LYS A 22 -7.98 -3.44 -14.98
C LYS A 22 -8.46 -2.51 -13.87
N ARG A 23 -7.52 -1.93 -13.10
CA ARG A 23 -7.84 -0.98 -12.03
C ARG A 23 -8.60 0.15 -12.70
N GLU A 24 -9.89 0.28 -12.39
CA GLU A 24 -10.63 1.50 -12.72
C GLU A 24 -9.79 2.67 -12.20
N LYS A 25 -9.43 3.56 -13.12
CA LYS A 25 -8.53 4.67 -12.84
C LYS A 25 -9.25 5.54 -11.81
N GLU A 26 -8.81 5.48 -10.55
CA GLU A 26 -9.30 6.40 -9.52
C GLU A 26 -9.24 7.84 -10.07
N PRO A 27 -10.24 8.67 -9.77
CA PRO A 27 -10.30 10.04 -10.29
C PRO A 27 -8.98 10.78 -9.97
N PRO A 28 -8.50 11.63 -10.89
CA PRO A 28 -7.27 12.38 -10.66
C PRO A 28 -7.44 13.24 -9.41
N LEU A 29 -6.64 12.95 -8.38
CA LEU A 29 -6.66 13.72 -7.15
C LEU A 29 -6.17 15.16 -7.42
N PRO A 30 -6.83 16.18 -6.85
CA PRO A 30 -6.38 17.57 -6.97
C PRO A 30 -4.98 17.76 -6.37
N GLN A 31 -4.28 18.83 -6.73
CA GLN A 31 -2.99 19.14 -6.14
C GLN A 31 -3.17 19.40 -4.63
N ILE A 32 -2.46 18.64 -3.80
CA ILE A 32 -2.49 18.78 -2.34
C ILE A 32 -1.52 19.90 -1.97
N LYS A 33 -2.04 20.97 -1.36
CA LYS A 33 -1.23 22.09 -0.89
C LYS A 33 -0.62 21.76 0.49
N TRP A 34 0.46 20.98 0.49
CA TRP A 34 1.12 20.54 1.73
C TRP A 34 1.58 21.68 2.65
N ALA A 35 2.03 22.79 2.06
CA ALA A 35 2.50 23.97 2.77
C ALA A 35 1.41 25.02 3.04
N ALA A 36 0.13 24.73 2.72
CA ALA A 36 -0.96 25.61 3.14
C ALA A 36 -1.12 25.59 4.67
N ASP A 37 -1.73 26.64 5.22
CA ASP A 37 -2.01 26.77 6.66
C ASP A 37 -0.78 26.46 7.51
N GLU A 38 0.35 27.12 7.20
CA GLU A 38 1.62 26.97 7.92
C GLU A 38 2.17 25.52 7.96
N GLY A 39 1.81 24.72 6.97
CA GLY A 39 2.24 23.32 6.89
C GLY A 39 1.46 22.39 7.82
N LYS A 40 0.23 22.75 8.23
CA LYS A 40 -0.63 21.94 9.09
C LYS A 40 -0.77 20.49 8.63
N LEU A 41 -0.84 20.24 7.32
CA LEU A 41 -0.91 18.89 6.75
C LEU A 41 0.38 18.09 6.94
N ILE A 42 1.53 18.77 6.88
CA ILE A 42 2.84 18.16 7.12
C ILE A 42 2.96 17.79 8.60
N TRP A 43 2.59 18.70 9.49
CA TRP A 43 2.59 18.43 10.94
C TRP A 43 1.64 17.29 11.31
N ALA A 44 0.43 17.26 10.75
CA ALA A 44 -0.51 16.16 10.96
C ALA A 44 0.06 14.81 10.48
N LEU A 45 0.76 14.81 9.34
CA LEU A 45 1.44 13.61 8.83
C LEU A 45 2.55 13.14 9.77
N ILE A 46 3.41 14.06 10.25
CA ILE A 46 4.48 13.76 11.21
C ILE A 46 3.90 13.17 12.48
N THR A 47 2.88 13.80 13.07
CA THR A 47 2.21 13.31 14.28
C THR A 47 1.67 11.89 14.11
N GLU A 48 1.04 11.59 12.96
CA GLU A 48 0.55 10.24 12.67
C GLU A 48 1.69 9.23 12.48
N MET A 49 2.82 9.63 11.87
CA MET A 49 4.00 8.79 11.70
C MET A 49 4.72 8.49 13.02
N GLU A 50 4.68 9.42 13.98
CA GLU A 50 5.29 9.26 15.31
C GLU A 50 4.49 8.34 16.23
N ARG A 51 3.21 8.07 15.94
CA ARG A 51 2.43 7.10 16.71
C ARG A 51 3.12 5.75 16.73
N LYS A 52 3.25 5.16 17.92
CA LYS A 52 4.00 3.92 18.15
C LYS A 52 3.58 2.77 17.21
N GLU A 53 2.27 2.63 16.96
CA GLU A 53 1.73 1.62 16.04
C GLU A 53 2.20 1.80 14.58
N ASN A 54 2.27 3.06 14.11
CA ASN A 54 2.66 3.38 12.74
C ASN A 54 4.17 3.39 12.58
N ARG A 55 4.89 3.90 13.59
CA ARG A 55 6.35 3.97 13.60
C ARG A 55 6.98 2.59 13.39
N LEU A 56 6.46 1.56 14.05
CA LEU A 56 6.90 0.17 13.91
C LEU A 56 6.74 -0.35 12.48
N VAL A 57 5.62 -0.02 11.81
CA VAL A 57 5.34 -0.45 10.44
C VAL A 57 6.15 0.34 9.41
N LEU A 58 6.34 1.64 9.64
CA LEU A 58 6.97 2.56 8.71
C LEU A 58 8.50 2.48 8.74
N PHE A 59 9.09 2.40 9.93
CA PHE A 59 10.53 2.44 10.14
C PHE A 59 11.13 1.10 10.57
N GLY A 60 10.29 0.09 10.83
CA GLY A 60 10.73 -1.18 11.41
C GLY A 60 11.06 -1.06 12.89
N ARG A 61 11.56 -2.16 13.47
CA ARG A 61 12.19 -2.15 14.80
C ARG A 61 13.70 -1.93 14.64
N GLU A 62 14.35 -1.46 15.71
CA GLU A 62 15.81 -1.39 15.75
C GLU A 62 16.44 -2.77 15.46
N LYS A 63 17.67 -2.73 14.91
CA LYS A 63 18.51 -3.72 14.20
C LYS A 63 18.40 -5.24 14.47
N ASN A 64 17.58 -5.73 15.39
CA ASN A 64 17.49 -7.15 15.77
C ASN A 64 16.13 -7.81 15.54
N GLU A 65 15.11 -7.10 15.04
CA GLU A 65 13.79 -7.69 14.82
C GLU A 65 13.32 -7.49 13.37
N TRP A 66 13.66 -8.45 12.50
CA TRP A 66 13.34 -8.43 11.06
C TRP A 66 11.87 -8.68 10.73
N GLN A 67 11.00 -8.80 11.74
CA GLN A 67 9.59 -9.03 11.55
C GLN A 67 8.78 -7.78 11.89
N ASN A 68 8.16 -7.22 10.85
CA ASN A 68 7.02 -6.32 11.03
C ASN A 68 5.93 -7.14 11.74
N THR A 69 5.79 -6.94 13.04
CA THR A 69 4.91 -7.75 13.90
C THR A 69 3.43 -7.42 13.68
N SER A 70 3.17 -6.24 13.10
CA SER A 70 1.87 -5.91 12.53
C SER A 70 1.89 -6.41 11.10
N GLY A 71 1.01 -7.35 10.73
CA GLY A 71 0.80 -7.77 9.32
C GLY A 71 0.30 -6.64 8.40
N ASP A 72 0.41 -5.38 8.83
CA ASP A 72 0.04 -4.18 8.11
C ASP A 72 1.15 -3.78 7.15
N SER A 73 0.76 -3.44 5.92
CA SER A 73 1.69 -2.91 4.93
C SER A 73 1.84 -1.40 5.11
N LYS A 74 3.01 -0.82 4.81
CA LYS A 74 3.20 0.65 4.80
C LYS A 74 2.08 1.39 4.06
N ILE A 75 1.64 0.86 2.92
CA ILE A 75 0.56 1.47 2.14
C ILE A 75 -0.80 1.46 2.85
N ALA A 76 -1.07 0.48 3.70
CA ALA A 76 -2.29 0.41 4.49
C ALA A 76 -2.26 1.45 5.64
N VAL A 77 -1.10 1.65 6.26
CA VAL A 77 -0.87 2.78 7.19
C VAL A 77 -1.09 4.12 6.51
N TYR A 78 -0.51 4.35 5.33
CA TYR A 78 -0.73 5.60 4.58
C TYR A 78 -2.19 5.81 4.11
N LYS A 79 -2.98 4.73 3.91
CA LYS A 79 -4.42 4.85 3.68
C LYS A 79 -5.16 5.36 4.93
N ARG A 80 -4.78 4.88 6.12
CA ARG A 80 -5.35 5.37 7.38
C ARG A 80 -5.06 6.85 7.56
N PHE A 81 -3.83 7.28 7.27
CA PHE A 81 -3.46 8.71 7.32
C PHE A 81 -4.32 9.53 6.37
N GLY A 82 -4.56 9.03 5.15
CA GLY A 82 -5.48 9.68 4.21
C GLY A 82 -6.87 9.87 4.80
N GLY A 83 -7.41 8.86 5.48
CA GLY A 83 -8.71 8.94 6.16
C GLY A 83 -8.76 9.96 7.31
N VAL A 84 -7.66 10.10 8.07
CA VAL A 84 -7.58 11.01 9.21
C VAL A 84 -7.32 12.46 8.76
N ILE A 85 -6.38 12.65 7.85
CA ILE A 85 -5.89 13.99 7.46
C ILE A 85 -6.76 14.60 6.36
N MET A 86 -7.24 13.78 5.41
CA MET A 86 -8.00 14.22 4.24
C MET A 86 -9.19 13.28 3.95
N PRO A 87 -10.19 13.20 4.84
CA PRO A 87 -11.30 12.25 4.72
C PRO A 87 -12.09 12.39 3.39
N ASP A 88 -12.24 13.62 2.88
CA ASP A 88 -12.92 13.88 1.59
C ASP A 88 -12.18 13.20 0.41
N LEU A 89 -10.86 13.34 0.36
CA LEU A 89 -10.05 12.74 -0.72
C LEU A 89 -9.90 11.23 -0.54
N SER A 90 -9.84 10.77 0.72
CA SER A 90 -9.76 9.34 1.05
C SER A 90 -11.02 8.59 0.64
N SER A 91 -12.19 9.22 0.78
CA SER A 91 -13.47 8.63 0.35
C SER A 91 -13.56 8.45 -1.17
N LYS A 92 -12.91 9.33 -1.95
CA LYS A 92 -12.96 9.34 -3.41
C LYS A 92 -11.87 8.48 -4.07
N ALA A 93 -10.65 8.54 -3.55
CA ALA A 93 -9.50 7.86 -4.14
C ALA A 93 -8.47 7.45 -3.07
N PRO A 94 -8.80 6.46 -2.22
CA PRO A 94 -7.98 6.09 -1.07
C PRO A 94 -6.60 5.53 -1.48
N ASN A 95 -6.49 4.79 -2.60
CA ASN A 95 -5.20 4.23 -3.00
C ASN A 95 -4.29 5.29 -3.62
N ALA A 96 -4.82 6.15 -4.48
CA ALA A 96 -4.08 7.27 -5.06
C ALA A 96 -3.60 8.24 -3.97
N LEU A 97 -4.44 8.50 -2.96
CA LEU A 97 -4.10 9.40 -1.86
C LEU A 97 -2.97 8.82 -1.02
N ALA A 98 -3.09 7.55 -0.62
CA ALA A 98 -2.05 6.87 0.15
C ALA A 98 -0.69 6.85 -0.57
N LYS A 99 -0.67 6.71 -1.91
CA LYS A 99 0.56 6.80 -2.71
C LYS A 99 1.17 8.20 -2.67
N ARG A 100 0.36 9.26 -2.73
CA ARG A 100 0.86 10.65 -2.63
C ARG A 100 1.39 10.96 -1.24
N ILE A 101 0.68 10.53 -0.19
CA ILE A 101 1.14 10.68 1.19
C ILE A 101 2.48 9.95 1.37
N LYS A 102 2.57 8.70 0.89
CA LYS A 102 3.82 7.92 0.91
C LYS A 102 4.94 8.66 0.18
N ALA A 103 4.70 9.11 -1.05
CA ALA A 103 5.70 9.82 -1.84
C ALA A 103 6.19 11.09 -1.13
N LYS A 104 5.30 11.80 -0.42
CA LYS A 104 5.69 12.99 0.36
C LYS A 104 6.45 12.66 1.64
N ALA A 105 6.14 11.53 2.27
CA ALA A 105 6.81 11.07 3.50
C ALA A 105 8.22 10.49 3.24
N GLU A 106 8.48 10.00 2.04
CA GLU A 106 9.76 9.42 1.61
C GLU A 106 10.57 10.36 0.69
N GLU A 107 10.09 11.59 0.47
CA GLU A 107 10.82 12.68 -0.23
C GLU A 107 11.92 13.25 0.66
#